data_AF-A0A933BX04-F1
#
_entry.id   AF-A0A933BX04-F1
#
_cell.length_a   1.000
_cell.length_b   1.000
_cell.length_c   1.000
_cell.angle_alpha   90.00
_cell.angle_beta   90.00
_cell.angle_gamma   90.00
#
_symmetry.space_group_name_H-M   'P 1'
#
loop_
_entity.id
_entity.type
_entity.pdbx_description
1 polymer ?
#
loop_
_entity_poly.entity_id
_entity_poly.type
_entity_poly.pdbx_seq_one_letter_code
_entity_poly.pdbx_strand_id
1 'polypeptide(L)'
;ERADRLGTVALTFARAAGEQDRLFGSVTAQDIVEALAKEGVSVDRKRILLAEPIKALGEVRVPVRLHADISAEVRVTVVRT
;
A
#
# COMPACT_ATOMS: atom_id res chain seq x y z
N GLU A 1 -25.39 -3.96 10.05
CA GLU A 1 -25.00 -3.11 8.89
C GLU A 1 -23.49 -2.89 8.89
N ARG A 2 -22.89 -2.73 7.71
CA ARG A 2 -21.47 -3.02 7.37
C ARG A 2 -20.47 -1.95 7.89
N ALA A 3 -20.41 -1.73 9.19
CA ALA A 3 -19.59 -0.66 9.79
C ALA A 3 -18.13 -1.04 10.11
N ASP A 4 -17.73 -2.30 9.97
CA ASP A 4 -16.42 -2.78 10.43
C ASP A 4 -15.68 -3.58 9.34
N ARG A 5 -15.38 -2.94 8.21
CA ARG A 5 -14.44 -3.47 7.21
C ARG A 5 -13.43 -2.43 6.75
N LEU A 6 -13.06 -1.53 7.65
CA LEU A 6 -11.99 -0.54 7.44
C LEU A 6 -10.81 -0.78 8.38
N GLY A 7 -10.79 -1.93 9.06
CA GLY A 7 -9.67 -2.38 9.88
C GLY A 7 -8.56 -2.90 8.97
N THR A 8 -7.63 -2.01 8.61
CA THR A 8 -6.33 -2.33 8.03
C THR A 8 -6.37 -3.14 6.73
N VAL A 9 -6.29 -2.46 5.59
CA VAL A 9 -6.13 -3.13 4.30
C VAL A 9 -4.69 -3.63 4.18
N ALA A 10 -4.49 -4.96 4.15
CA ALA A 10 -3.16 -5.56 4.07
C ALA A 10 -2.86 -5.99 2.64
N LEU A 11 -1.95 -5.27 1.98
CA LEU A 11 -1.49 -5.56 0.63
C LEU A 11 -0.13 -6.24 0.68
N THR A 12 -0.06 -7.44 0.13
CA THR A 12 1.21 -8.16 -0.01
C THR A 12 1.70 -8.07 -1.44
N PHE A 13 2.90 -7.51 -1.62
CA PHE A 13 3.56 -7.40 -2.91
C PHE A 13 4.74 -8.38 -2.95
N ALA A 14 4.61 -9.43 -3.77
CA ALA A 14 5.71 -10.34 -4.04
C ALA A 14 6.56 -9.77 -5.17
N ARG A 15 7.80 -9.36 -4.87
CA ARG A 15 8.71 -8.77 -5.85
C ARG A 15 10.13 -9.30 -5.64
N ALA A 16 10.86 -9.48 -6.75
CA ALA A 16 12.27 -9.83 -6.71
C ALA A 16 13.07 -8.67 -6.12
N ALA A 17 13.86 -8.97 -5.09
CA ALA A 17 14.77 -8.04 -4.47
C ALA A 17 16.21 -8.52 -4.65
N GLY A 18 17.12 -7.58 -4.88
CA GLY A 18 18.54 -7.83 -5.04
C GLY A 18 19.28 -7.99 -3.72
N GLU A 19 20.60 -8.09 -3.84
CA GLU A 19 21.55 -8.50 -2.79
C GLU A 19 21.68 -7.52 -1.60
N GLN A 20 21.05 -6.34 -1.66
CA GLN A 20 21.06 -5.33 -0.58
C GLN A 20 19.65 -4.98 -0.06
N ASP A 21 18.73 -5.95 -0.05
CA ASP A 21 17.31 -5.72 0.31
C ASP A 21 16.61 -4.68 -0.58
N ARG A 22 17.26 -4.32 -1.69
CA ARG A 22 16.79 -3.32 -2.64
C ARG A 22 15.91 -4.02 -3.65
N LEU A 23 14.65 -3.60 -3.72
CA LEU A 23 13.74 -4.07 -4.74
C LEU A 23 14.28 -3.70 -6.12
N PHE A 24 14.22 -4.66 -7.06
CA PHE A 24 14.46 -4.37 -8.48
C PHE A 24 13.39 -3.42 -9.05
N GLY A 25 12.26 -3.28 -8.35
CA GLY A 25 11.22 -2.29 -8.62
C GLY A 25 11.08 -1.24 -7.52
N SER A 26 10.02 -0.44 -7.60
CA SER A 26 9.63 0.49 -6.54
C SER A 26 8.13 0.38 -6.33
N VAL A 27 7.68 0.16 -5.11
CA VAL A 27 6.26 0.26 -4.78
C VAL A 27 5.97 1.74 -4.61
N THR A 28 5.27 2.30 -5.58
CA THR A 28 4.85 3.70 -5.57
C THR A 28 3.40 3.79 -5.12
N ALA A 29 2.94 5.01 -4.84
CA ALA A 29 1.53 5.25 -4.54
C ALA A 29 0.61 4.70 -5.64
N GLN A 30 1.04 4.65 -6.92
CA GLN A 30 0.23 4.13 -8.01
C GLN A 30 -0.02 2.62 -7.90
N ASP A 31 1.00 1.85 -7.52
CA ASP A 31 0.90 0.40 -7.31
C ASP A 31 -0.05 0.09 -6.13
N ILE A 32 0.00 0.92 -5.08
CA ILE A 32 -0.93 0.87 -3.94
C ILE A 32 -2.35 1.22 -4.37
N VAL A 33 -2.55 2.26 -5.19
CA VAL A 33 -3.88 2.62 -5.74
C VAL A 33 -4.46 1.46 -6.54
N GLU A 34 -3.68 0.84 -7.44
CA GLU A 34 -4.16 -0.28 -8.25
C GLU A 34 -4.53 -1.49 -7.39
N ALA A 35 -3.71 -1.81 -6.39
CA ALA A 35 -3.98 -2.90 -5.47
C ALA A 35 -5.24 -2.65 -4.61
N LEU A 36 -5.42 -1.41 -4.11
CA LEU A 36 -6.64 -1.00 -3.42
C LEU A 36 -7.87 -1.03 -4.34
N ALA A 37 -7.72 -0.57 -5.59
CA ALA A 37 -8.79 -0.61 -6.58
C ALA A 37 -9.23 -2.05 -6.89
N LYS A 38 -8.29 -3.01 -6.90
CA LYS A 38 -8.60 -4.46 -7.03
C LYS A 38 -9.39 -5.00 -5.83
N GLU A 39 -9.20 -4.47 -4.63
CA GLU A 39 -10.05 -4.76 -3.47
C GLU A 39 -11.40 -4.03 -3.48
N GLY A 40 -11.66 -3.19 -4.49
CA GLY A 40 -12.89 -2.39 -4.58
C GLY A 40 -12.79 -1.04 -3.86
N VAL A 41 -11.59 -0.63 -3.47
CA VAL A 41 -11.30 0.60 -2.74
C VAL A 41 -10.67 1.62 -3.70
N SER A 42 -11.48 2.54 -4.22
CA SER A 42 -11.00 3.56 -5.17
C SER A 42 -10.39 4.75 -4.43
N VAL A 43 -9.06 4.90 -4.48
CA VAL A 43 -8.32 6.01 -3.86
C VAL A 43 -7.47 6.77 -4.86
N ASP A 44 -7.29 8.07 -4.63
CA ASP A 44 -6.39 8.89 -5.42
C ASP A 44 -4.97 8.86 -4.86
N ARG A 45 -3.96 8.85 -5.73
CA ARG A 45 -2.54 8.96 -5.34
C ARG A 45 -2.23 10.18 -4.48
N LYS A 46 -3.00 11.27 -4.63
CA LYS A 46 -2.87 12.51 -3.82
C LYS A 46 -3.32 12.31 -2.37
N ARG A 47 -4.14 11.28 -2.10
CA ARG A 47 -4.66 10.97 -0.76
C ARG A 47 -3.83 9.92 -0.03
N ILE A 48 -2.85 9.32 -0.71
CA ILE A 48 -1.87 8.40 -0.13
C ILE A 48 -0.74 9.24 0.44
N LEU A 49 -0.56 9.17 1.75
CA LEU A 49 0.56 9.81 2.44
C LEU A 49 1.81 8.94 2.32
N LEU A 50 2.34 8.84 1.11
CA LEU A 50 3.61 8.18 0.81
C LEU A 50 4.66 9.24 0.52
N ALA A 51 5.52 9.52 1.50
CA ALA A 51 6.60 10.50 1.36
C ALA A 51 7.68 10.02 0.38
N GLU A 52 8.01 8.74 0.42
CA GLU A 52 9.03 8.13 -0.42
C GLU A 52 8.57 6.79 -1.00
N PRO A 53 8.90 6.49 -2.27
CA PRO A 53 8.60 5.20 -2.86
C PRO A 53 9.34 4.07 -2.13
N ILE A 54 8.65 2.96 -1.86
CA ILE A 54 9.22 1.83 -1.13
C ILE A 54 10.13 1.06 -2.08
N LYS A 55 11.43 1.11 -1.80
CA LYS A 55 12.49 0.44 -2.55
C LYS A 55 13.19 -0.65 -1.73
N ALA A 56 12.72 -0.89 -0.51
CA ALA A 56 13.25 -1.89 0.39
C ALA A 56 12.22 -3.00 0.62
N LEU A 57 12.71 -4.22 0.80
CA LEU A 57 11.91 -5.30 1.35
C LEU A 57 11.48 -4.96 2.78
N GLY A 58 10.28 -5.40 3.15
CA GLY A 58 9.75 -5.21 4.49
C GLY A 58 8.32 -4.73 4.50
N GLU A 59 7.88 -4.35 5.69
CA GLU A 59 6.54 -3.90 5.93
C GLU A 59 6.50 -2.39 6.15
N VAL A 60 5.64 -1.71 5.40
CA VAL A 60 5.43 -0.28 5.50
C VAL A 60 3.94 -0.01 5.69
N ARG A 61 3.62 0.80 6.68
CA ARG A 61 2.24 1.25 6.93
C ARG A 61 2.06 2.60 6.28
N VAL A 62 1.15 2.67 5.32
CA VAL A 62 0.87 3.88 4.55
C VAL A 62 -0.55 4.35 4.90
N PRO A 63 -0.70 5.51 5.56
CA PRO A 63 -2.02 6.07 5.81
C PRO A 63 -2.63 6.61 4.51
N VAL A 64 -3.85 6.20 4.23
CA VAL A 64 -4.61 6.58 3.03
C VAL A 64 -5.92 7.23 3.43
N ARG A 65 -6.16 8.44 2.95
CA ARG A 65 -7.45 9.13 3.15
C ARG A 65 -8.43 8.69 2.07
N LEU A 66 -9.46 7.95 2.46
CA LEU A 66 -10.50 7.47 1.54
C LEU A 66 -11.49 8.58 1.23
N HIS A 67 -12.13 9.13 2.26
CA HIS A 67 -13.10 10.21 2.16
C HIS A 67 -12.98 11.18 3.34
N ALA A 68 -13.70 12.31 3.28
CA ALA A 68 -13.54 13.44 4.21
C ALA A 68 -13.65 13.08 5.71
N ASP A 69 -14.24 11.92 6.02
CA ASP A 69 -14.39 11.40 7.38
C ASP A 69 -13.69 10.04 7.60
N ILE A 70 -13.15 9.41 6.54
CA ILE A 70 -12.65 8.03 6.58
C ILE A 70 -11.15 8.01 6.26
N SER A 71 -10.35 7.71 7.28
CA SER A 71 -8.92 7.40 7.15
C SER A 71 -8.71 5.90 7.30
N ALA A 72 -8.04 5.28 6.33
CA ALA A 72 -7.64 3.88 6.38
C ALA A 72 -6.11 3.77 6.47
N GLU A 73 -5.63 2.74 7.14
CA GLU A 73 -4.20 2.39 7.15
C GLU A 73 -3.99 1.19 6.23
N VAL A 74 -3.07 1.34 5.27
CA VAL A 74 -2.75 0.28 4.31
C VAL A 74 -1.40 -0.30 4.68
N ARG A 75 -1.40 -1.58 5.06
CA ARG A 75 -0.19 -2.33 5.41
C ARG A 75 0.38 -2.93 4.13
N VAL A 76 1.45 -2.35 3.63
CA VAL A 76 2.16 -2.79 2.43
C VAL A 76 3.29 -3.70 2.88
N THR A 77 3.15 -5.01 2.67
CA THR A 77 4.18 -6.00 2.97
C THR A 77 4.86 -6.41 1.67
N VAL A 78 6.14 -6.07 1.52
CA VAL A 78 6.92 -6.49 0.37
C VAL A 78 7.76 -7.71 0.72
N VAL A 79 7.46 -8.82 0.05
CA VAL A 79 8.14 -10.11 0.26
C VAL A 79 8.96 -10.48 -0.96
N ARG A 80 10.11 -11.10 -0.71
CA ARG A 80 10.95 -11.67 -1.76
C ARG A 80 10.29 -12.94 -2.28
N THR A 81 10.05 -12.99 -3.58
CA THR A 81 9.74 -14.22 -4.34
C THR A 81 11.00 -14.92 -4.79
#